data_AF-A0A840KE65-F1
#
_entry.id   AF-A0A840KE65-F1
#
_cell.length_a   1.000
_cell.length_b   1.000
_cell.length_c   1.000
_cell.angle_alpha   90.00
_cell.angle_beta   90.00
_cell.angle_gamma   90.00
#
_symmetry.space_group_name_H-M   'P 1'
#
loop_
_entity.id
_entity.type
_entity.pdbx_description
1 polymer ?
#
loop_
_entity_poly.entity_id
_entity_poly.type
_entity_poly.pdbx_seq_one_letter_code
_entity_poly.pdbx_strand_id
1 'polypeptide(L)'
;MMRILTILILCLLLVGCKEYKATESLKKATVKKQNLKDYIDFEYDQVIAFATVDPMEYHETGAKDLDFNKFHDTISRKLSPAQIKKLNTILSGKENKNDDSPLHADCFYPRHNIAFLDKDKKVVNHILICFECNNIESSKPSLASMKNYEDFFNSLGLKVFYSPFEHADYYNSIKLSNNSKFK
;
A
#
# COMPACT_ATOMS: atom_id res chain seq x y z
N MET A 1 -64.16 4.83 25.19
CA MET A 1 -62.70 4.63 25.06
C MET A 1 -62.18 5.21 23.73
N MET A 2 -62.39 6.51 23.47
CA MET A 2 -61.99 7.12 22.18
C MET A 2 -61.57 8.60 22.31
N ARG A 3 -61.24 9.04 23.54
CA ARG A 3 -60.80 10.42 23.83
C ARG A 3 -59.39 10.50 24.45
N ILE A 4 -58.82 9.36 24.83
CA ILE A 4 -57.45 9.30 25.41
C ILE A 4 -56.41 9.09 24.31
N LEU A 5 -56.80 8.49 23.17
CA LEU A 5 -55.88 8.20 22.05
C LEU A 5 -55.48 9.47 21.27
N THR A 6 -56.33 10.50 21.24
CA THR A 6 -56.06 11.74 20.49
C THR A 6 -55.08 12.67 21.20
N ILE A 7 -54.93 12.57 22.52
CA ILE A 7 -53.95 13.39 23.27
C ILE A 7 -52.52 12.85 23.10
N LEU A 8 -52.37 11.52 22.96
CA LEU A 8 -51.05 10.89 22.79
C LEU A 8 -50.41 11.16 21.41
N ILE A 9 -51.22 11.33 20.37
CA ILE A 9 -50.73 11.63 19.01
C ILE A 9 -50.26 13.09 18.88
N LEU A 10 -50.82 14.02 19.68
CA LEU A 10 -50.42 15.43 19.64
C LEU A 10 -49.07 15.68 20.34
N CYS A 11 -48.68 14.86 21.33
CA CYS A 11 -47.39 14.98 22.01
C CYS A 11 -46.19 14.45 21.20
N LEU A 12 -46.40 13.59 20.21
CA LEU A 12 -45.32 13.04 19.38
C LEU A 12 -44.86 13.97 18.25
N LEU A 13 -45.60 15.04 17.96
CA LEU A 13 -45.24 16.03 16.93
C LEU A 13 -44.45 17.24 17.45
N LEU A 14 -44.19 17.32 18.76
CA LEU A 14 -43.42 18.40 19.37
C LEU A 14 -41.98 18.03 19.76
N VAL A 15 -41.50 16.84 19.36
CA VAL A 15 -40.06 16.56 19.31
C VAL A 15 -39.50 17.21 18.05
N GLY A 16 -39.51 18.55 18.05
CA GLY A 16 -38.86 19.34 17.01
C GLY A 16 -37.39 18.96 16.95
N CYS A 17 -36.92 18.60 15.75
CA CYS A 17 -35.52 18.56 15.41
C CYS A 17 -34.87 19.86 15.87
N LYS A 18 -34.12 19.79 16.98
CA LYS A 18 -33.18 20.84 17.35
C LYS A 18 -32.26 20.97 16.15
N GLU A 19 -32.35 22.07 15.42
CA GLU A 19 -31.37 22.39 14.38
C GLU A 19 -30.00 22.33 15.04
N TYR A 20 -29.30 21.24 14.80
CA TYR A 20 -27.90 21.14 15.12
C TYR A 20 -27.24 22.11 14.18
N LYS A 21 -26.99 23.33 14.67
CA LYS A 21 -25.98 24.21 14.11
C LYS A 21 -24.66 23.46 14.28
N ALA A 22 -24.39 22.56 13.33
CA ALA A 22 -23.05 22.13 12.99
C ALA A 22 -22.34 23.44 12.66
N THR A 23 -21.73 23.99 13.70
CA THR A 23 -20.84 25.11 13.58
C THR A 23 -19.78 24.58 12.63
N GLU A 24 -19.71 25.14 11.42
CA GLU A 24 -18.57 25.01 10.54
C GLU A 24 -17.34 25.50 11.30
N SER A 25 -16.81 24.66 12.18
CA SER A 25 -15.38 24.64 12.41
C SER A 25 -14.79 23.82 11.26
N LEU A 26 -14.92 24.36 10.05
CA LEU A 26 -13.86 24.33 9.06
C LEU A 26 -12.67 25.08 9.70
N LYS A 27 -12.10 24.49 10.76
CA LYS A 27 -10.67 24.53 10.94
C LYS A 27 -10.18 23.86 9.67
N LYS A 28 -9.87 24.68 8.66
CA LYS A 28 -8.72 24.42 7.80
C LYS A 28 -7.67 23.91 8.78
N ALA A 29 -7.54 22.58 8.85
CA ALA A 29 -6.34 21.97 9.32
C ALA A 29 -5.34 22.49 8.30
N THR A 30 -4.75 23.65 8.60
CA THR A 30 -3.55 24.11 7.97
C THR A 30 -2.63 22.93 8.21
N VAL A 31 -2.51 22.07 7.21
CA VAL A 31 -1.57 20.96 7.20
C VAL A 31 -0.27 21.65 7.51
N LYS A 32 0.15 21.57 8.78
CA LYS A 32 1.46 22.03 9.19
C LYS A 32 2.35 21.27 8.24
N LYS A 33 2.98 21.98 7.31
CA LYS A 33 3.91 21.41 6.35
C LYS A 33 5.06 20.91 7.21
N GLN A 34 4.91 19.69 7.75
CA GLN A 34 5.92 19.05 8.56
C GLN A 34 7.14 19.00 7.65
N ASN A 35 8.26 19.46 8.18
CA ASN A 35 9.52 19.42 7.45
C ASN A 35 10.00 17.97 7.49
N LEU A 36 9.39 17.14 6.64
CA LEU A 36 9.63 15.69 6.59
C LEU A 36 11.03 15.45 6.03
N LYS A 37 11.84 14.72 6.81
CA LYS A 37 13.17 14.28 6.38
C LYS A 37 13.05 13.30 5.22
N ASP A 38 14.11 13.23 4.41
CA ASP A 38 14.22 12.22 3.37
C ASP A 38 14.29 10.84 4.00
N TYR A 39 13.55 9.89 3.42
CA TYR A 39 13.58 8.48 3.84
C TYR A 39 14.89 7.80 3.42
N ILE A 40 15.35 8.09 2.20
CA ILE A 40 16.59 7.55 1.66
C ILE A 40 17.76 8.46 2.10
N ASP A 41 18.23 8.22 3.31
CA ASP A 41 19.34 8.93 3.97
C ASP A 41 20.56 8.03 4.23
N PHE A 42 20.64 6.90 3.51
CA PHE A 42 21.63 5.85 3.69
C PHE A 42 22.31 5.51 2.37
N GLU A 43 23.48 4.87 2.45
CA GLU A 43 24.24 4.45 1.27
C GLU A 43 23.61 3.21 0.62
N TYR A 44 23.55 3.23 -0.71
CA TYR A 44 23.14 2.12 -1.57
C TYR A 44 23.73 2.35 -2.97
N ASP A 45 23.89 1.27 -3.72
CA ASP A 45 24.37 1.30 -5.11
C ASP A 45 23.25 1.06 -6.12
N GLN A 46 22.24 0.28 -5.73
CA GLN A 46 21.14 -0.07 -6.62
C GLN A 46 19.82 -0.20 -5.86
N VAL A 47 18.72 0.17 -6.52
CA VAL A 47 17.36 -0.10 -6.04
C VAL A 47 16.63 -0.97 -7.05
N ILE A 48 16.00 -2.04 -6.56
CA ILE A 48 15.17 -2.95 -7.36
C ILE A 48 13.76 -2.94 -6.77
N ALA A 49 12.76 -2.76 -7.63
CA ALA A 49 11.38 -3.10 -7.30
C ALA A 49 11.03 -4.40 -8.04
N PHE A 50 10.32 -5.30 -7.38
CA PHE A 50 10.00 -6.60 -7.96
C PHE A 50 8.67 -7.13 -7.44
N ALA A 51 8.06 -8.00 -8.24
CA ALA A 51 6.89 -8.75 -7.87
C ALA A 51 7.17 -10.25 -7.99
N THR A 52 6.74 -11.02 -7.00
CA THR A 52 6.77 -12.49 -7.05
C THR A 52 5.68 -12.97 -8.00
N VAL A 53 5.93 -14.00 -8.80
CA VAL A 53 4.96 -14.56 -9.75
C VAL A 53 4.06 -15.60 -9.10
N ASP A 54 4.61 -16.40 -8.18
CA ASP A 54 3.82 -17.38 -7.43
C ASP A 54 3.08 -16.66 -6.28
N PRO A 55 1.74 -16.58 -6.33
CA PRO A 55 0.99 -15.87 -5.30
C PRO A 55 1.00 -16.57 -3.94
N MET A 56 1.39 -17.85 -3.90
CA MET A 56 1.46 -18.68 -2.70
C MET A 56 2.88 -18.80 -2.15
N GLU A 57 3.86 -18.15 -2.78
CA GLU A 57 5.20 -18.12 -2.24
C GLU A 57 5.20 -17.38 -0.91
N TYR A 58 5.45 -18.15 0.14
CA TYR A 58 5.51 -17.67 1.51
C TYR A 58 6.96 -17.51 1.92
N HIS A 59 7.27 -16.35 2.47
CA HIS A 59 8.54 -16.11 3.13
C HIS A 59 8.25 -15.89 4.61
N GLU A 60 9.05 -16.52 5.47
CA GLU A 60 8.98 -16.25 6.90
C GLU A 60 9.31 -14.76 7.13
N THR A 61 8.35 -14.07 7.71
CA THR A 61 8.38 -12.63 7.98
C THR A 61 9.10 -12.35 9.30
N GLY A 62 9.67 -11.15 9.45
CA GLY A 62 10.48 -10.79 10.63
C GLY A 62 11.98 -11.07 10.49
N ALA A 63 12.47 -11.46 9.31
CA ALA A 63 13.89 -11.62 9.07
C ALA A 63 14.57 -10.24 8.95
N LYS A 64 15.43 -9.91 9.91
CA LYS A 64 16.36 -8.76 9.80
C LYS A 64 17.18 -8.80 8.52
N ASP A 65 17.41 -10.00 8.00
CA ASP A 65 18.20 -10.27 6.80
C ASP A 65 17.28 -10.87 5.73
N LEU A 66 16.75 -10.00 4.87
CA LEU A 66 16.04 -10.43 3.68
C LEU A 66 17.04 -11.09 2.72
N ASP A 67 16.96 -12.41 2.56
CA ASP A 67 17.73 -13.11 1.55
C ASP A 67 17.02 -13.07 0.20
N PHE A 68 17.47 -12.17 -0.67
CA PHE A 68 16.90 -11.97 -2.00
C PHE A 68 16.92 -13.24 -2.86
N ASN A 69 17.81 -14.19 -2.57
CA ASN A 69 17.90 -15.44 -3.33
C ASN A 69 16.76 -16.42 -3.00
N LYS A 70 16.00 -16.18 -1.93
CA LYS A 70 14.84 -16.99 -1.57
C LYS A 70 13.59 -16.67 -2.39
N PHE A 71 13.56 -15.55 -3.10
CA PHE A 71 12.47 -15.22 -4.00
C PHE A 71 12.66 -15.95 -5.33
N HIS A 72 11.77 -16.89 -5.59
CA HIS A 72 11.70 -17.60 -6.85
C HIS A 72 10.83 -16.82 -7.86
N ASP A 73 11.09 -17.03 -9.15
CA ASP A 73 10.27 -16.54 -10.26
C ASP A 73 9.75 -15.10 -10.07
N THR A 74 10.64 -14.10 -10.16
CA THR A 74 10.26 -12.69 -9.94
C THR A 74 10.26 -11.89 -11.25
N ILE A 75 9.38 -10.90 -11.32
CA ILE A 75 9.49 -9.82 -12.32
C ILE A 75 10.12 -8.61 -11.64
N SER A 76 11.35 -8.30 -12.06
CA SER A 76 12.17 -7.25 -11.45
C SER A 76 12.33 -6.02 -12.35
N ARG A 77 12.48 -4.85 -11.72
CA ARG A 77 12.79 -3.57 -12.36
C ARG A 77 13.90 -2.87 -11.56
N LYS A 78 15.06 -2.67 -12.20
CA LYS A 78 16.08 -1.75 -11.68
C LYS A 78 15.56 -0.33 -11.84
N LEU A 79 15.55 0.42 -10.74
CA LEU A 79 15.04 1.80 -10.77
C LEU A 79 16.09 2.77 -11.32
N SER A 80 15.63 3.70 -12.16
CA SER A 80 16.40 4.85 -12.61
C SER A 80 16.52 5.91 -11.50
N PRO A 81 17.50 6.83 -11.58
CA PRO A 81 17.63 7.92 -10.61
C PRO A 81 16.35 8.76 -10.44
N ALA A 82 15.60 8.99 -11.52
CA ALA A 82 14.33 9.72 -11.46
C ALA A 82 13.25 8.95 -10.68
N GLN A 83 13.15 7.63 -10.89
CA GLN A 83 12.23 6.76 -10.16
C GLN A 83 12.62 6.66 -8.67
N ILE A 84 13.92 6.61 -8.37
CA ILE A 84 14.41 6.59 -6.98
C ILE A 84 14.09 7.91 -6.26
N LYS A 85 14.25 9.06 -6.94
CA LYS A 85 13.86 10.36 -6.38
C LYS A 85 12.37 10.42 -6.08
N LYS A 86 11.53 9.91 -6.99
CA LYS A 86 10.08 9.80 -6.76
C LYS A 86 9.78 8.88 -5.58
N LEU A 87 10.38 7.70 -5.55
CA LEU A 87 10.25 6.76 -4.45
C LEU A 87 10.63 7.41 -3.11
N ASN A 88 11.76 8.13 -3.03
CA ASN A 88 12.14 8.84 -1.81
C ASN A 88 11.04 9.81 -1.34
N THR A 89 10.47 10.57 -2.29
CA THR A 89 9.40 11.54 -2.00
C THR A 89 8.15 10.85 -1.42
N ILE A 90 7.75 9.72 -2.02
CA ILE A 90 6.66 8.86 -1.55
C ILE A 90 6.96 8.32 -0.14
N LEU A 91 8.11 7.66 0.05
CA LEU A 91 8.48 7.00 1.30
C LEU A 91 8.67 7.99 2.46
N SER A 92 9.03 9.23 2.15
CA SER A 92 9.13 10.33 3.12
C SER A 92 7.76 10.89 3.53
N GLY A 93 6.65 10.40 2.96
CA GLY A 93 5.30 10.87 3.24
C GLY A 93 4.95 12.22 2.62
N LYS A 94 5.80 12.76 1.74
CA LYS A 94 5.62 14.09 1.13
C LYS A 94 4.51 14.12 0.07
N GLU A 95 4.14 12.94 -0.44
CA GLU A 95 3.03 12.74 -1.40
C GLU A 95 1.77 12.18 -0.73
N ASN A 96 1.76 12.00 0.60
CA ASN A 96 0.58 11.47 1.28
C ASN A 96 -0.60 12.44 1.12
N LYS A 97 -1.69 11.91 0.59
CA LYS A 97 -3.01 12.51 0.72
C LYS A 97 -3.67 11.90 1.96
N ASN A 98 -4.67 12.56 2.53
CA ASN A 98 -5.48 11.97 3.59
C ASN A 98 -6.08 10.68 3.04
N ASP A 99 -5.56 9.54 3.50
CA ASP A 99 -5.92 8.22 3.02
C ASP A 99 -6.60 7.52 4.19
N ASP A 100 -7.89 7.21 4.05
CA ASP A 100 -8.63 6.36 4.97
C ASP A 100 -8.13 4.93 4.75
N SER A 101 -6.99 4.61 5.35
CA SER A 101 -6.38 3.30 5.16
C SER A 101 -7.31 2.21 5.69
N PRO A 102 -7.65 1.18 4.88
CA PRO A 102 -8.52 0.10 5.32
C PRO A 102 -7.90 -0.71 6.46
N LEU A 103 -8.73 -1.48 7.16
CA LEU A 103 -8.30 -2.34 8.27
C LEU A 103 -7.23 -3.33 7.80
N HIS A 104 -6.18 -3.48 8.61
CA HIS A 104 -5.13 -4.48 8.40
C HIS A 104 -5.67 -5.88 8.70
N ALA A 105 -5.28 -6.86 7.87
CA ALA A 105 -5.52 -8.28 8.15
C ALA A 105 -4.26 -8.95 8.74
N ASP A 106 -4.44 -10.02 9.51
CA ASP A 106 -3.34 -10.75 10.17
C ASP A 106 -2.49 -11.57 9.18
N CYS A 107 -3.02 -11.87 7.99
CA CYS A 107 -2.24 -12.54 6.95
C CYS A 107 -1.20 -11.59 6.34
N PHE A 108 -0.02 -12.11 5.99
CA PHE A 108 1.00 -11.31 5.29
C PHE A 108 1.71 -12.17 4.23
N TYR A 109 1.28 -11.99 2.98
CA TYR A 109 1.87 -12.62 1.80
C TYR A 109 2.41 -11.52 0.88
N PRO A 110 3.62 -10.98 1.15
CA PRO A 110 4.13 -9.85 0.40
C PRO A 110 4.52 -10.27 -1.01
N ARG A 111 3.83 -9.71 -2.00
CA ARG A 111 4.08 -10.01 -3.43
C ARG A 111 4.73 -8.87 -4.16
N HIS A 112 4.82 -7.69 -3.55
CA HIS A 112 5.43 -6.50 -4.13
C HIS A 112 6.47 -5.96 -3.18
N ASN A 113 7.70 -5.86 -3.68
CA ASN A 113 8.86 -5.70 -2.82
C ASN A 113 9.81 -4.66 -3.42
N ILE A 114 10.51 -3.93 -2.55
CA ILE A 114 11.57 -2.99 -2.90
C ILE A 114 12.80 -3.36 -2.09
N ALA A 115 13.95 -3.51 -2.75
CA ALA A 115 15.22 -3.70 -2.09
C ALA A 115 16.24 -2.64 -2.51
N PHE A 116 16.98 -2.16 -1.52
CA PHE A 116 18.15 -1.32 -1.66
C PHE A 116 19.37 -2.21 -1.48
N LEU A 117 20.25 -2.21 -2.46
CA LEU A 117 21.42 -3.09 -2.52
C LEU A 117 22.70 -2.27 -2.47
N ASP A 118 23.71 -2.78 -1.79
CA ASP A 118 25.09 -2.29 -1.89
C ASP A 118 25.80 -2.82 -3.16
N LYS A 119 27.06 -2.41 -3.34
CA LYS A 119 27.94 -2.83 -4.44
C LYS A 119 28.19 -4.34 -4.50
N ASP A 120 28.07 -5.04 -3.36
CA ASP A 120 28.23 -6.49 -3.23
C ASP A 120 26.89 -7.21 -3.43
N LYS A 121 25.83 -6.48 -3.82
CA LYS A 121 24.45 -6.95 -4.00
C LYS A 121 23.79 -7.43 -2.70
N LYS A 122 24.26 -6.99 -1.54
CA LYS A 122 23.63 -7.29 -0.25
C LYS A 122 22.50 -6.31 0.02
N VAL A 123 21.41 -6.78 0.60
CA VAL A 123 20.26 -5.95 0.97
C VAL A 123 20.65 -5.08 2.17
N VAL A 124 20.66 -3.75 1.98
CA VAL A 124 20.91 -2.76 3.04
C VAL A 124 19.63 -2.16 3.61
N ASN A 125 18.52 -2.23 2.86
CA ASN A 125 17.18 -1.87 3.31
C ASN A 125 16.15 -2.57 2.41
N HIS A 126 14.96 -2.85 2.93
CA HIS A 126 13.88 -3.43 2.16
C HIS A 126 12.50 -2.92 2.61
N ILE A 127 11.53 -3.07 1.70
CA ILE A 127 10.11 -2.85 1.93
C ILE A 127 9.36 -4.00 1.26
N LEU A 128 8.58 -4.74 2.04
CA LEU A 128 7.74 -5.85 1.64
C LEU A 128 6.28 -5.43 1.79
N ILE A 129 5.48 -5.64 0.76
CA ILE A 129 4.12 -5.08 0.68
C ILE A 129 3.15 -6.17 0.30
N CYS A 130 2.09 -6.27 1.08
CA CYS A 130 0.95 -7.14 0.84
C CYS A 130 -0.29 -6.26 0.67
N PHE A 131 -0.68 -6.06 -0.59
CA PHE A 131 -1.86 -5.27 -0.94
C PHE A 131 -3.17 -5.93 -0.48
N GLU A 132 -3.22 -7.26 -0.41
CA GLU A 132 -4.41 -8.01 0.03
C GLU A 132 -4.77 -7.76 1.49
N CYS A 133 -3.75 -7.69 2.34
CA CYS A 133 -3.88 -7.52 3.77
C CYS A 133 -3.66 -6.07 4.23
N ASN A 134 -3.44 -5.17 3.27
CA ASN A 134 -3.12 -3.77 3.50
C ASN A 134 -1.92 -3.56 4.44
N ASN A 135 -0.91 -4.44 4.40
CA ASN A 135 0.18 -4.46 5.38
C ASN A 135 1.55 -4.27 4.72
N ILE A 136 2.49 -3.70 5.48
CA ILE A 136 3.85 -3.37 5.04
C ILE A 136 4.84 -3.81 6.13
N GLU A 137 5.87 -4.52 5.72
CA GLU A 137 7.04 -4.81 6.55
C GLU A 137 8.27 -4.13 5.93
N SER A 138 9.07 -3.43 6.72
CA SER A 138 10.24 -2.71 6.19
C SER A 138 11.34 -2.61 7.23
N SER A 139 12.60 -2.57 6.78
CA SER A 139 13.75 -2.43 7.70
C SER A 139 13.79 -1.04 8.35
N LYS A 140 13.28 -0.02 7.64
CA LYS A 140 13.05 1.33 8.14
C LYS A 140 11.60 1.74 7.92
N PRO A 141 10.91 2.33 8.91
CA PRO A 141 9.50 2.68 8.81
C PRO A 141 9.27 3.70 7.70
N SER A 142 8.43 3.35 6.72
CA SER A 142 7.99 4.29 5.69
C SER A 142 6.79 5.09 6.17
N LEU A 143 6.67 6.33 5.67
CA LEU A 143 5.48 7.14 5.85
C LEU A 143 4.51 7.01 4.66
N ALA A 144 4.84 6.27 3.59
CA ALA A 144 3.97 6.15 2.42
C ALA A 144 2.63 5.48 2.73
N SER A 145 1.54 5.96 2.13
CA SER A 145 0.27 5.24 2.14
C SER A 145 0.27 4.05 1.17
N MET A 146 -0.63 3.10 1.39
CA MET A 146 -0.79 1.91 0.53
C MET A 146 -1.14 2.28 -0.91
N LYS A 147 -1.95 3.32 -1.11
CA LYS A 147 -2.22 3.85 -2.44
C LYS A 147 -0.95 4.36 -3.15
N ASN A 148 -0.05 5.02 -2.41
CA ASN A 148 1.21 5.49 -3.02
C ASN A 148 2.08 4.34 -3.51
N TYR A 149 2.10 3.22 -2.77
CA TYR A 149 2.77 2.01 -3.23
C TYR A 149 2.10 1.43 -4.47
N GLU A 150 0.76 1.33 -4.47
CA GLU A 150 0.03 0.82 -5.64
C GLU A 150 0.34 1.63 -6.90
N ASP A 151 0.21 2.95 -6.83
CA ASP A 151 0.48 3.85 -7.94
C ASP A 151 1.94 3.72 -8.42
N PHE A 152 2.89 3.59 -7.48
CA PHE A 152 4.29 3.42 -7.80
C PHE A 152 4.55 2.11 -8.55
N PHE A 153 4.09 0.96 -8.04
CA PHE A 153 4.31 -0.34 -8.69
C PHE A 153 3.63 -0.41 -10.07
N ASN A 154 2.40 0.07 -10.19
CA ASN A 154 1.71 0.14 -11.48
C ASN A 154 2.48 1.01 -12.49
N SER A 155 3.09 2.12 -12.06
CA SER A 155 3.93 2.96 -12.94
C SER A 155 5.19 2.27 -13.46
N LEU A 156 5.64 1.20 -12.78
CA LEU A 156 6.77 0.36 -13.20
C LEU A 156 6.35 -0.80 -14.12
N GLY A 157 5.05 -0.91 -14.42
CA GLY A 157 4.47 -2.07 -15.09
C GLY A 157 4.47 -3.33 -14.24
N LEU A 158 4.59 -3.19 -12.92
CA LEU A 158 4.44 -4.28 -11.95
C LEU A 158 3.01 -4.23 -11.42
N LYS A 159 2.09 -4.87 -12.16
CA LYS A 159 0.66 -4.78 -11.86
C LYS A 159 0.36 -5.26 -10.43
N VAL A 160 -0.46 -4.49 -9.73
CA VAL A 160 -0.93 -4.80 -8.38
C VAL A 160 -2.23 -5.61 -8.45
N PHE A 161 -2.37 -6.56 -7.53
CA PHE A 161 -3.54 -7.41 -7.38
C PHE A 161 -3.93 -7.46 -5.91
N TYR A 162 -5.23 -7.51 -5.65
CA TYR A 162 -5.81 -7.59 -4.31
C TYR A 162 -6.32 -9.00 -3.97
N SER A 163 -6.09 -9.96 -4.86
CA SER A 163 -6.52 -11.36 -4.73
C SER A 163 -5.45 -12.32 -5.29
N PRO A 164 -5.21 -13.48 -4.64
CA PRO A 164 -4.24 -14.47 -5.10
C PRO A 164 -4.63 -15.07 -6.44
N PHE A 165 -5.94 -15.21 -6.67
CA PHE A 165 -6.49 -15.79 -7.89
C PHE A 165 -6.25 -14.88 -9.09
N GLU A 166 -6.52 -13.57 -8.96
CA GLU A 166 -6.27 -12.61 -10.03
C GLU A 166 -4.78 -12.50 -10.39
N HIS A 167 -3.92 -12.59 -9.37
CA HIS A 167 -2.48 -12.60 -9.53
C HIS A 167 -2.02 -13.84 -10.30
N ALA A 168 -2.46 -15.05 -9.89
CA ALA A 168 -2.17 -16.30 -10.60
C ALA A 168 -2.64 -16.26 -12.06
N ASP A 169 -3.89 -15.86 -12.30
CA ASP A 169 -4.50 -15.83 -13.62
C ASP A 169 -3.71 -14.93 -14.57
N TYR A 170 -3.28 -13.76 -14.10
CA TYR A 170 -2.49 -12.84 -14.89
C TYR A 170 -1.15 -13.44 -15.32
N TYR A 171 -0.35 -13.96 -14.38
CA TYR A 171 0.97 -14.49 -14.74
C TYR A 171 0.91 -15.81 -15.51
N ASN A 172 -0.09 -16.66 -15.24
CA ASN A 172 -0.38 -17.84 -16.05
C ASN A 172 -0.68 -17.44 -17.50
N SER A 173 -1.44 -16.37 -17.72
CA SER A 173 -1.74 -15.87 -19.09
C SER A 173 -0.48 -15.41 -19.84
N ILE A 174 0.47 -14.79 -19.15
CA ILE A 174 1.76 -14.36 -19.74
C ILE A 174 2.60 -15.58 -20.11
N LYS A 175 2.72 -16.57 -19.21
CA LYS A 175 3.46 -17.82 -19.45
C LYS A 175 2.90 -18.57 -20.67
N LEU A 176 1.58 -18.70 -20.76
CA LEU A 176 0.92 -19.38 -21.88
C LEU A 176 1.12 -18.65 -23.22
N SER A 177 0.98 -17.32 -23.25
CA SER A 177 1.16 -16.49 -24.45
C SER A 177 2.59 -16.57 -25.01
N ASN A 178 3.59 -16.62 -24.13
CA ASN A 178 4.99 -16.77 -24.54
C ASN A 178 5.25 -18.16 -25.13
N ASN A 179 4.68 -19.22 -24.55
CA ASN A 179 4.86 -20.59 -25.05
C ASN A 179 4.17 -20.83 -26.41
N SER A 180 3.07 -20.12 -26.71
CA SER A 180 2.40 -20.24 -28.02
C SER A 180 3.14 -19.54 -29.17
N LYS A 181 4.07 -18.62 -28.89
CA LYS A 181 4.86 -17.93 -29.92
C LYS A 181 6.06 -18.73 -30.42
N PHE A 182 6.37 -19.85 -29.77
CA PHE A 182 7.49 -20.73 -30.11
C PHE A 182 7.04 -22.09 -30.67
N LYS A 183 5.75 -22.23 -31.02
CA LYS A 183 5.21 -23.35 -31.80
C LYS A 183 4.84 -22.86 -33.20
#